data_AF-A0A1Q7U5E4-F1
#
_entry.id   AF-A0A1Q7U5E4-F1
#
_cell.length_a   1.000
_cell.length_b   1.000
_cell.length_c   1.000
_cell.angle_alpha   90.00
_cell.angle_beta   90.00
_cell.angle_gamma   90.00
#
_symmetry.space_group_name_H-M   'P 1'
#
loop_
_entity.id
_entity.type
_entity.pdbx_description
1 polymer ?
#
loop_
_entity_poly.entity_id
_entity_poly.type
_entity_poly.pdbx_seq_one_letter_code
_entity_poly.pdbx_strand_id
1 'polypeptide(L)' 'MADIHCHRCGGFIANPEGTTYREASVTAPPVAPHSGLCMCDHSLVYGPVPEPAGRGLRGVHRLRSASRN' A
#
# COMPACT_ATOMS: atom_id res chain seq x y z
N MET A 1 2.05 -13.65 -5.58
CA MET A 1 1.29 -12.42 -5.32
C MET A 1 0.99 -12.37 -3.83
N ALA A 2 1.04 -11.20 -3.19
CA ALA A 2 0.50 -11.03 -1.85
C ALA A 2 -1.03 -10.91 -1.96
N ASP A 3 -1.78 -11.66 -1.13
CA ASP A 3 -3.24 -11.52 -1.05
C ASP A 3 -3.59 -10.21 -0.36
N ILE A 4 -4.19 -9.27 -1.10
CA ILE A 4 -4.59 -7.96 -0.59
C ILE A 4 -6.08 -8.00 -0.28
N HIS A 5 -6.44 -7.69 0.97
CA HIS A 5 -7.82 -7.66 1.43
C HIS A 5 -8.27 -6.24 1.76
N CYS A 6 -9.50 -5.90 1.38
CA CYS A 6 -10.12 -4.63 1.72
C CYS A 6 -10.43 -4.59 3.20
N HIS A 7 -9.93 -3.57 3.90
CA HIS A 7 -10.22 -3.39 5.31
C HIS A 7 -11.68 -3.01 5.57
N ARG A 8 -12.42 -2.52 4.57
CA ARG A 8 -13.82 -2.11 4.74
C ARG A 8 -14.79 -3.29 4.79
N CYS A 9 -14.55 -4.33 3.99
CA CYS A 9 -15.44 -5.48 3.89
C CYS A 9 -14.76 -6.83 4.17
N GLY A 10 -13.44 -6.92 4.15
CA GLY A 10 -12.68 -8.17 4.28
C GLY A 10 -12.47 -8.90 2.94
N GLY A 11 -13.07 -8.41 1.86
CA GLY A 11 -13.01 -9.03 0.54
C GLY A 11 -11.66 -8.91 -0.15
N PHE A 12 -11.36 -9.88 -1.02
CA PHE A 12 -10.16 -9.95 -1.83
C PHE A 12 -10.15 -8.87 -2.93
N ILE A 13 -9.03 -8.14 -3.03
CA ILE A 13 -8.81 -7.10 -4.04
C ILE A 13 -8.02 -7.71 -5.21
N ALA A 14 -8.73 -8.01 -6.30
CA ALA A 14 -8.12 -8.58 -7.50
C ALA A 14 -7.26 -7.58 -8.29
N ASN A 15 -7.60 -6.28 -8.24
CA ASN A 15 -6.82 -5.23 -8.87
C ASN A 15 -6.44 -4.15 -7.83
N PRO A 16 -5.15 -4.02 -7.47
CA PRO A 16 -4.70 -2.98 -6.54
C PRO A 16 -4.71 -1.58 -7.17
N GLU A 17 -4.79 -1.44 -8.50
CA GLU A 17 -4.88 -0.14 -9.14
C GLU A 17 -6.17 0.58 -8.72
N GLY A 18 -6.04 1.79 -8.19
CA GLY A 18 -7.16 2.57 -7.63
C GLY A 18 -7.49 2.24 -6.17
N THR A 19 -6.79 1.28 -5.55
CA THR A 19 -6.93 1.02 -4.11
C THR A 19 -6.32 2.16 -3.30
N THR A 20 -7.07 2.63 -2.31
CA THR A 20 -6.57 3.64 -1.38
C THR A 20 -5.71 2.95 -0.33
N TYR A 21 -4.43 3.30 -0.30
CA TYR A 21 -3.51 2.86 0.74
C TYR A 21 -3.39 3.95 1.80
N ARG A 22 -3.50 3.55 3.06
CA ARG A 22 -3.27 4.43 4.21
C ARG A 22 -2.23 3.80 5.13
N GLU A 23 -1.46 4.65 5.80
CA GLU A 23 -0.63 4.18 6.91
C GLU A 23 -1.52 3.61 8.01
N ALA A 24 -1.09 2.48 8.59
CA ALA A 24 -1.80 1.83 9.67
C ALA A 24 -1.75 2.71 10.92
N SER A 25 -2.75 3.57 11.11
CA SER A 25 -2.98 4.22 12.40
C SER A 25 -3.46 3.16 13.41
N VAL A 26 -2.82 3.11 14.58
CA VAL A 26 -2.96 2.12 15.68
C VAL A 26 -4.42 1.83 16.10
N THR A 27 -5.36 2.65 15.66
CA THR A 27 -6.77 2.66 16.08
C THR A 27 -7.70 1.82 15.19
N ALA A 28 -7.26 1.32 14.03
CA ALA A 28 -8.15 0.57 13.13
C ALA A 28 -8.22 -0.93 13.51
N PRO A 29 -9.38 -1.45 13.96
CA PRO A 29 -9.51 -2.87 14.27
C PRO A 29 -9.39 -3.70 12.99
N PRO A 30 -8.59 -4.78 12.97
CA PRO A 30 -8.43 -5.61 11.79
C PRO A 30 -9.77 -6.26 11.41
N VAL A 31 -10.18 -6.10 10.15
CA VAL A 31 -11.32 -6.85 9.59
C VAL A 31 -10.84 -8.25 9.21
N ALA A 32 -11.61 -9.27 9.59
CA ALA A 32 -11.35 -10.64 9.23
C ALA A 32 -11.43 -10.80 7.69
N PRO A 33 -10.35 -11.24 7.03
CA PRO A 33 -10.39 -11.48 5.60
C PRO A 33 -11.35 -12.64 5.29
N HIS A 34 -12.10 -12.50 4.21
CA HIS A 34 -12.98 -13.55 3.71
C HIS A 34 -12.70 -13.83 2.23
N SER A 35 -13.04 -15.04 1.76
CA SER A 35 -12.68 -15.52 0.41
C SER A 35 -13.46 -14.86 -0.74
N GLY A 36 -14.48 -14.04 -0.46
CA GLY A 36 -15.23 -13.30 -1.48
C GLY A 36 -14.47 -12.11 -2.09
N LEU A 37 -14.79 -11.76 -3.34
CA LEU A 37 -14.24 -10.56 -4.00
C LEU A 37 -14.72 -9.27 -3.31
N CYS A 38 -13.85 -8.26 -3.26
CA CYS A 38 -14.21 -6.93 -2.79
C CYS A 38 -15.16 -6.25 -3.79
N MET A 39 -16.34 -5.85 -3.30
CA MET A 39 -17.37 -5.15 -4.07
C MET A 39 -17.55 -3.69 -3.64
N CYS A 40 -16.57 -3.12 -2.93
CA CYS A 40 -16.63 -1.72 -2.50
C CYS A 40 -16.34 -0.79 -3.68
N ASP A 41 -17.09 0.31 -3.82
CA ASP A 41 -16.76 1.39 -4.77
C ASP A 41 -15.34 1.94 -4.58
N HIS A 42 -14.87 1.98 -3.32
CA HIS A 42 -13.51 2.38 -2.97
C HIS A 42 -12.92 1.37 -1.97
N SER A 43 -11.94 0.60 -2.44
CA SER A 43 -11.16 -0.31 -1.60
C SER A 43 -10.16 0.48 -0.74
N LEU A 44 -10.07 0.10 0.54
CA LEU A 44 -9.14 0.69 1.50
C LEU A 44 -8.24 -0.40 2.07
N VAL A 45 -6.92 -0.17 2.03
CA VAL A 45 -5.92 -1.07 2.59
C VAL A 45 -5.03 -0.27 3.53
N TYR A 46 -4.81 -0.79 4.74
CA TYR A 46 -3.79 -0.27 5.63
C TYR A 46 -2.48 -1.02 5.40
N GLY A 47 -1.40 -0.28 5.18
CA GLY A 47 -0.08 -0.86 4.96
C GLY A 47 0.72 -0.13 3.88
N PRO A 48 1.97 -0.55 3.66
CA PRO A 48 2.81 0.03 2.63
C PRO A 48 2.16 -0.15 1.25
N VAL A 49 2.17 0.91 0.46
CA VAL A 49 1.82 0.82 -0.96
C VAL A 49 2.75 -0.22 -1.58
N PRO A 50 2.24 -1.28 -2.23
CA PRO A 50 3.10 -2.21 -2.95
C PRO A 50 3.84 -1.40 -4.00
N GLU A 51 5.18 -1.37 -3.89
CA GLU A 51 5.96 -0.66 -4.89
C GLU A 51 5.65 -1.28 -6.26
N PRO A 52 5.24 -0.47 -7.25
CA PRO A 52 5.07 -0.99 -8.60
C PRO A 52 6.42 -1.56 -9.01
N ALA A 53 6.43 -2.83 -9.41
CA ALA A 53 7.59 -3.54 -9.91
C ALA A 53 8.13 -2.81 -11.15
N GLY A 54 8.96 -1.78 -10.94
CA GLY A 54 9.33 -0.83 -12.00
C GLY A 54 9.68 0.58 -11.54
N ARG A 55 9.56 0.95 -10.26
CA ARG A 55 10.04 2.26 -9.77
C ARG A 55 11.24 2.19 -8.84
N GLY A 56 12.23 1.40 -9.26
CA GLY A 56 13.61 1.70 -8.88
C GLY A 56 13.97 3.10 -9.37
N LEU A 57 14.69 3.85 -8.54
CA LEU A 57 15.37 5.11 -8.87
C LEU A 57 14.49 6.37 -8.95
N ARG A 58 14.05 6.89 -7.80
CA ARG A 58 14.04 8.36 -7.61
C ARG A 58 15.06 8.76 -6.55
N GLY A 59 16.31 8.75 -7.01
CA GLY A 59 17.30 9.79 -6.75
C GLY A 59 17.37 10.33 -5.33
N VAL A 60 17.98 9.57 -4.43
CA VAL A 60 18.76 10.19 -3.35
C VAL A 60 20.08 10.62 -3.99
N HIS A 61 20.06 11.74 -4.71
CA HIS A 61 21.29 12.47 -5.01
C HIS A 61 21.84 12.95 -3.66
N ARG A 62 22.66 12.12 -3.01
CA ARG A 62 23.62 12.59 -2.01
C ARG A 62 24.55 13.52 -2.75
N LEU A 63 24.21 14.81 -2.77
CA LEU A 63 25.15 15.87 -3.09
C LEU A 63 26.30 15.72 -2.11
N ARG A 64 27.46 15.28 -2.61
CA ARG A 64 28.73 15.31 -1.88
C ARG A 64 29.04 16.77 -1.57
N SER A 65 28.83 17.19 -0.33
CA SER A 65 29.48 18.40 0.18
C SER A 65 30.96 18.09 0.37
N ALA A 66 31.77 18.42 -0.65
CA ALA A 66 33.20 18.53 -0.49
C ALA A 66 33.49 19.84 0.26
N SER A 67 33.70 19.77 1.57
CA SER A 67 34.29 20.88 2.32
C SER A 67 35.80 20.74 2.25
N ARG A 68 36.45 21.58 1.43
CA ARG A 68 37.89 21.86 1.55
C ARG A 68 38.06 22.94 2.61
N ASN A 69 38.79 22.64 3.68
CA ASN A 69 39.60 23.63 4.38
C ASN A 69 40.85 22.92 4.91
#